data_AF-A0A445L2H8-F1
#
_entry.id   AF-A0A445L2H8-F1
#
_cell.length_a   1.000
_cell.length_b   1.000
_cell.length_c   1.000
_cell.angle_alpha   90.00
_cell.angle_beta   90.00
_cell.angle_gamma   90.00
#
_symmetry.space_group_name_H-M   'P 1'
#
loop_
_entity.id
_entity.type
_entity.pdbx_description
1 polymer ?
#
loop_
_entity_poly.entity_id
_entity_poly.type
_entity_poly.pdbx_seq_one_letter_code
_entity_poly.pdbx_strand_id
1 'polypeptide(L)'
;MEEGLGKRELEGEVVSRVAEVISAIKNAKHVDQVICALHSLATILFPFDPSLLSDSIDQSYGDKVQVPSAEKRHAWWRVFYRGAAFPTLARFLLLDVASNWLGCFPFSAQKYVYDVFFVRGLVTEVLQILVPFLQLSSSDGLDVNAVLSNSERLLVLCLLENNGALQLAREFGGSSKLKSVTDVQIKMDVSMVAQIVASIPDKARMNSMASLSSHVFFKQIVVQLLSLAEERETILLDNVDMDEMDKNGALLFVGEMFSRICRRGSAGN
;
A
#
# COMPACT_ATOMS: atom_id res chain seq x y z
N MET A 1 30.46 7.71 6.34
CA MET A 1 30.57 6.23 6.41
C MET A 1 29.65 5.67 7.50
N GLU A 2 29.42 6.39 8.62
CA GLU A 2 28.46 6.03 9.68
C GLU A 2 26.97 6.01 9.27
N GLU A 3 26.48 6.98 8.47
CA GLU A 3 25.06 7.00 8.04
C GLU A 3 24.63 5.75 7.25
N GLY A 4 25.56 5.15 6.51
CA GLY A 4 25.31 3.93 5.73
C GLY A 4 25.26 2.65 6.58
N LEU A 5 25.96 2.64 7.73
CA LEU A 5 25.97 1.52 8.67
C LEU A 5 24.68 1.51 9.50
N GLY A 6 24.26 2.66 10.04
CA GLY A 6 23.00 2.77 10.80
C GLY A 6 21.75 2.45 9.97
N LYS A 7 21.75 2.76 8.67
CA LYS A 7 20.65 2.37 7.77
C LYS A 7 20.56 0.85 7.57
N ARG A 8 21.71 0.17 7.42
CA ARG A 8 21.75 -1.30 7.23
C ARG A 8 21.37 -2.06 8.50
N GLU A 9 21.80 -1.56 9.65
CA GLU A 9 21.40 -2.12 10.95
C GLU A 9 19.89 -2.02 11.15
N LEU A 10 19.30 -0.84 10.88
CA LEU A 10 17.85 -0.66 10.95
C LEU A 10 17.11 -1.57 9.97
N GLU A 11 17.61 -1.73 8.74
CA GLU A 11 17.04 -2.67 7.77
C GLU A 11 17.07 -4.12 8.28
N GLY A 12 18.18 -4.55 8.89
CA GLY A 12 18.29 -5.84 9.55
C GLY A 12 17.29 -6.01 10.70
N GLU A 13 17.10 -4.98 11.52
CA GLU A 13 16.14 -4.97 12.63
C GLU A 13 14.69 -5.12 12.11
N VAL A 14 14.32 -4.36 11.07
CA VAL A 14 12.98 -4.44 10.46
C VAL A 14 12.74 -5.83 9.85
N VAL A 15 13.71 -6.38 9.13
CA VAL A 15 13.58 -7.71 8.50
C VAL A 15 13.49 -8.80 9.56
N SER A 16 14.33 -8.74 10.60
CA SER A 16 14.27 -9.67 11.75
C SER A 16 12.90 -9.62 12.40
N ARG A 17 12.36 -8.41 12.62
CA ARG A 17 11.05 -8.23 13.22
C ARG A 17 9.92 -8.81 12.38
N VAL A 18 9.97 -8.66 11.06
CA VAL A 18 9.01 -9.30 10.15
C VAL A 18 9.11 -10.82 10.22
N ALA A 19 10.33 -11.38 10.26
CA ALA A 19 10.54 -12.82 10.36
C ALA A 19 10.00 -13.40 11.68
N GLU A 20 10.19 -12.70 12.80
CA GLU A 20 9.60 -13.06 14.10
C GLU A 20 8.07 -13.10 14.04
N VAL A 21 7.44 -12.09 13.45
CA VAL A 21 5.98 -12.01 13.31
C VAL A 21 5.46 -13.14 12.42
N ILE A 22 6.09 -13.40 11.28
CA ILE A 22 5.74 -14.54 10.40
C ILE A 22 5.88 -15.86 11.16
N SER A 23 6.96 -16.04 11.92
CA SER A 23 7.16 -17.24 12.73
C SER A 23 6.07 -17.40 13.80
N ALA A 24 5.69 -16.31 14.48
CA ALA A 24 4.61 -16.33 15.46
C ALA A 24 3.26 -16.73 14.83
N ILE A 25 2.94 -16.21 13.64
CA ILE A 25 1.71 -16.55 12.90
C ILE A 25 1.73 -18.01 12.47
N LYS A 26 2.85 -18.51 11.93
CA LYS A 26 2.97 -19.93 11.52
C LYS A 26 2.78 -20.91 12.67
N ASN A 27 3.12 -20.50 13.89
CA ASN A 27 2.96 -21.32 15.10
C ASN A 27 1.64 -21.06 15.84
N ALA A 28 0.79 -20.15 15.34
CA ALA A 28 -0.47 -19.81 15.96
C ALA A 28 -1.47 -20.97 15.84
N LYS A 29 -2.23 -21.18 16.91
CA LYS A 29 -3.33 -22.17 16.97
C LYS A 29 -4.70 -21.51 16.88
N HIS A 30 -4.77 -20.22 17.18
CA HIS A 30 -6.01 -19.47 17.27
C HIS A 30 -5.85 -18.09 16.62
N VAL A 31 -6.97 -17.53 16.14
CA VAL A 31 -6.99 -16.28 15.37
C VAL A 31 -6.51 -15.08 16.19
N ASP A 32 -6.77 -15.05 17.50
CA ASP A 32 -6.31 -14.01 18.42
C ASP A 32 -4.78 -13.91 18.46
N GLN A 33 -4.08 -15.04 18.35
CA GLN A 33 -2.61 -15.07 18.31
C GLN A 33 -2.07 -14.46 17.01
N VAL A 34 -2.75 -14.71 15.89
CA VAL A 34 -2.41 -14.09 14.59
C VAL A 34 -2.65 -12.59 14.63
N ILE A 35 -3.79 -12.17 15.19
CA ILE A 35 -4.12 -10.75 15.38
C ILE A 35 -3.07 -10.08 16.29
N CYS A 36 -2.71 -10.70 17.41
CA CYS A 36 -1.69 -10.16 18.32
C CYS A 36 -0.31 -10.05 17.65
N ALA A 37 0.11 -11.05 16.88
CA ALA A 37 1.38 -11.02 16.17
C ALA A 37 1.44 -9.86 15.17
N LEU A 38 0.40 -9.69 14.35
CA LEU A 38 0.30 -8.58 13.39
C LEU A 38 0.20 -7.22 14.09
N HIS A 39 -0.60 -7.14 15.15
CA HIS A 39 -0.77 -5.92 15.95
C HIS A 39 0.58 -5.46 16.55
N SER A 40 1.42 -6.40 16.98
CA SER A 40 2.75 -6.09 17.52
C SER A 40 3.70 -5.45 16.51
N LEU A 41 3.46 -5.61 15.21
CA LEU A 41 4.20 -4.93 14.15
C LEU A 41 3.50 -3.63 13.74
N ALA A 42 2.17 -3.64 13.65
CA ALA A 42 1.39 -2.46 13.28
C ALA A 42 1.62 -1.29 14.26
N THR A 43 1.71 -1.56 15.56
CA THR A 43 1.99 -0.57 16.61
C THR A 43 3.38 0.08 16.49
N ILE A 44 4.35 -0.62 15.89
CA ILE A 44 5.69 -0.08 15.63
C ILE A 44 5.65 0.85 14.42
N LEU A 45 4.94 0.47 13.36
CA LEU A 45 4.94 1.17 12.07
C LEU A 45 3.94 2.32 11.97
N PHE A 46 2.83 2.25 12.69
CA PHE A 46 1.72 3.18 12.55
C PHE A 46 1.37 3.84 13.89
N PRO A 47 0.90 5.10 13.88
CA PRO A 47 0.24 5.66 15.05
C PRO A 47 -1.04 4.85 15.29
N PHE A 48 -1.14 4.29 16.50
CA PHE A 48 -2.20 3.40 16.89
C PHE A 48 -2.94 3.97 18.11
N ASP A 49 -4.27 3.95 18.04
CA ASP A 49 -5.13 4.30 19.17
C ASP A 49 -5.60 3.00 19.84
N PRO A 50 -5.20 2.74 21.11
CA PRO A 50 -5.56 1.53 21.84
C PRO A 50 -7.07 1.27 21.92
N SER A 51 -7.91 2.31 21.84
CA SER A 51 -9.36 2.17 21.90
C SER A 51 -9.97 1.43 20.70
N LEU A 52 -9.24 1.32 19.58
CA LEU A 52 -9.77 0.76 18.33
C LEU A 52 -9.82 -0.78 18.31
N LEU A 53 -9.19 -1.46 19.27
CA LEU A 53 -9.14 -2.93 19.35
C LEU A 53 -9.63 -3.51 20.68
N SER A 54 -10.25 -2.69 21.54
CA SER A 54 -10.75 -3.11 22.87
C SER A 54 -11.66 -4.34 22.84
N ASP A 55 -12.35 -4.57 21.73
CA ASP A 55 -13.32 -5.65 21.57
C ASP A 55 -12.70 -6.92 20.98
N SER A 56 -11.42 -6.89 20.59
CA SER A 56 -10.78 -7.93 19.77
C SER A 56 -9.50 -8.53 20.35
N ILE A 57 -8.88 -7.87 21.33
CA ILE A 57 -7.64 -8.35 21.98
C ILE A 57 -7.89 -8.46 23.47
N ASP A 58 -7.72 -9.67 24.02
CA ASP A 58 -7.74 -9.90 25.45
C ASP A 58 -6.61 -9.10 26.12
N GLN A 59 -6.90 -8.41 27.24
CA GLN A 59 -6.00 -7.45 27.89
C GLN A 59 -4.62 -8.04 28.27
N SER A 60 -4.50 -9.37 28.30
CA SER A 60 -3.28 -10.11 28.62
C SER A 60 -2.10 -9.92 27.64
N TYR A 61 -2.33 -9.33 26.46
CA TYR A 61 -1.29 -9.13 25.43
C TYR A 61 -0.80 -7.67 25.28
N GLY A 62 -1.37 -6.72 26.01
CA GLY A 62 -1.10 -5.28 25.84
C GLY A 62 0.27 -4.79 26.34
N ASP A 63 0.98 -5.57 27.15
CA ASP A 63 1.96 -5.01 28.09
C ASP A 63 3.44 -5.00 27.65
N LYS A 64 3.78 -5.30 26.38
CA LYS A 64 5.21 -5.50 26.00
C LYS A 64 5.71 -4.79 24.74
N VAL A 65 4.89 -4.03 24.01
CA VAL A 65 5.41 -3.30 22.84
C VAL A 65 5.70 -1.87 23.24
N GLN A 66 6.99 -1.56 23.43
CA GLN A 66 7.43 -0.19 23.66
C GLN A 66 7.11 0.65 22.41
N VAL A 67 6.14 1.56 22.54
CA VAL A 67 5.70 2.42 21.45
C VAL A 67 6.89 3.31 21.01
N PRO A 68 7.33 3.23 19.74
CA PRO A 68 8.45 4.04 19.28
C PRO A 68 8.12 5.53 19.29
N SER A 69 9.16 6.37 19.40
CA SER A 69 9.02 7.81 19.10
C SER A 69 8.54 8.03 17.66
N ALA A 70 7.95 9.19 17.38
CA ALA A 70 7.45 9.51 16.04
C ALA A 70 8.56 9.42 14.96
N GLU A 71 9.77 9.88 15.29
CA GLU A 71 10.93 9.82 14.39
C GLU A 71 11.39 8.38 14.14
N LYS A 72 11.51 7.57 15.21
CA LYS A 72 11.88 6.15 15.08
C LYS A 72 10.83 5.39 14.27
N ARG A 73 9.55 5.63 14.52
CA ARG A 73 8.43 5.06 13.75
C ARG A 73 8.54 5.41 12.27
N HIS A 74 8.79 6.68 11.93
CA HIS A 74 8.91 7.11 10.53
C HIS A 74 10.12 6.48 9.84
N ALA A 75 11.24 6.33 10.54
CA ALA A 75 12.41 5.65 10.02
C ALA A 75 12.11 4.16 9.74
N TRP A 76 11.49 3.47 10.70
CA TRP A 76 11.02 2.10 10.55
C TRP A 76 10.05 1.93 9.38
N TRP A 77 9.03 2.78 9.31
CA TRP A 77 8.05 2.78 8.22
C TRP A 77 8.72 2.92 6.86
N ARG A 78 9.67 3.87 6.73
CA ARG A 78 10.38 4.08 5.47
C ARG A 78 11.21 2.88 5.05
N VAL A 79 11.95 2.29 5.99
CA VAL A 79 12.78 1.11 5.74
C VAL A 79 11.93 -0.12 5.44
N PHE A 80 10.80 -0.27 6.12
CA PHE A 80 9.85 -1.36 5.90
C PHE A 80 9.30 -1.36 4.47
N TYR A 81 8.76 -0.23 3.98
CA TYR A 81 8.15 -0.15 2.65
C TYR A 81 9.16 -0.08 1.50
N ARG A 82 10.33 0.54 1.69
CA ARG A 82 11.35 0.66 0.64
C ARG A 82 12.39 -0.47 0.64
N GLY A 83 12.27 -1.41 1.58
CA GLY A 83 13.17 -2.55 1.73
C GLY A 83 12.49 -3.88 1.43
N ALA A 84 13.17 -4.99 1.73
CA ALA A 84 12.64 -6.34 1.49
C ALA A 84 11.56 -6.78 2.49
N ALA A 85 11.33 -6.01 3.57
CA ALA A 85 10.45 -6.38 4.66
C ALA A 85 8.96 -6.35 4.26
N PHE A 86 8.49 -5.25 3.67
CA PHE A 86 7.11 -5.15 3.18
C PHE A 86 6.75 -6.20 2.12
N PRO A 87 7.49 -6.38 1.00
CA PRO A 87 7.12 -7.36 -0.01
C PRO A 87 7.12 -8.80 0.55
N THR A 88 8.02 -9.11 1.49
CA THR A 88 8.02 -10.39 2.21
C THR A 88 6.75 -10.56 3.05
N LEU A 89 6.43 -9.58 3.90
CA LEU A 89 5.25 -9.65 4.75
C LEU A 89 3.98 -9.67 3.91
N ALA A 90 3.83 -8.78 2.93
CA ALA A 90 2.64 -8.65 2.11
C ALA A 90 2.32 -9.93 1.34
N ARG A 91 3.33 -10.59 0.75
CA ARG A 91 3.14 -11.90 0.12
C ARG A 91 2.68 -12.97 1.12
N PHE A 92 3.25 -12.99 2.32
CA PHE A 92 2.81 -13.89 3.38
C PHE A 92 1.37 -13.59 3.85
N LEU A 93 1.01 -12.32 4.00
CA LEU A 93 -0.34 -11.89 4.34
C LEU A 93 -1.38 -12.29 3.29
N LEU A 94 -1.01 -12.24 2.01
CA LEU A 94 -1.89 -12.58 0.90
C LEU A 94 -2.01 -14.10 0.72
N LEU A 95 -0.91 -14.85 0.83
CA LEU A 95 -0.91 -16.28 0.56
C LEU A 95 -1.34 -17.13 1.77
N ASP A 96 -0.91 -16.76 2.97
CA ASP A 96 -1.14 -17.53 4.19
C ASP A 96 -2.29 -16.95 5.02
N VAL A 97 -2.19 -15.66 5.39
CA VAL A 97 -3.19 -15.05 6.28
C VAL A 97 -4.56 -14.91 5.61
N ALA A 98 -4.62 -14.46 4.36
CA ALA A 98 -5.89 -14.34 3.65
C ALA A 98 -6.58 -15.70 3.46
N SER A 99 -5.82 -16.74 3.17
CA SER A 99 -6.33 -18.09 2.91
C SER A 99 -6.79 -18.80 4.19
N ASN A 100 -6.05 -18.65 5.29
CA ASN A 100 -6.23 -19.49 6.47
C ASN A 100 -6.91 -18.79 7.65
N TRP A 101 -6.81 -17.47 7.75
CA TRP A 101 -7.11 -16.74 8.98
C TRP A 101 -8.07 -15.57 8.80
N LEU A 102 -8.01 -14.87 7.67
CA LEU A 102 -8.69 -13.59 7.48
C LEU A 102 -10.22 -13.72 7.58
N GLY A 103 -10.81 -14.84 7.15
CA GLY A 103 -12.24 -15.11 7.30
C GLY A 103 -12.72 -15.18 8.76
N CYS A 104 -11.80 -15.36 9.71
CA CYS A 104 -12.08 -15.40 11.15
C CYS A 104 -11.80 -14.05 11.85
N PHE A 105 -11.31 -13.04 11.13
CA PHE A 105 -10.99 -11.75 11.75
C PHE A 105 -12.27 -10.98 12.06
N PRO A 106 -12.41 -10.41 13.27
CA PRO A 106 -13.35 -9.32 13.49
C PRO A 106 -13.06 -8.17 12.54
N PHE A 107 -14.09 -7.43 12.14
CA PHE A 107 -13.95 -6.31 11.20
C PHE A 107 -12.91 -5.27 11.67
N SER A 108 -12.86 -4.97 12.97
CA SER A 108 -11.87 -4.06 13.56
C SER A 108 -10.44 -4.57 13.37
N ALA A 109 -10.20 -5.86 13.61
CA ALA A 109 -8.89 -6.48 13.41
C ALA A 109 -8.51 -6.49 11.92
N GLN A 110 -9.43 -6.81 11.02
CA GLN A 110 -9.18 -6.71 9.58
C GLN A 110 -8.75 -5.29 9.20
N LYS A 111 -9.48 -4.26 9.64
CA LYS A 111 -9.21 -2.87 9.28
C LYS A 111 -7.91 -2.32 9.89
N TYR A 112 -7.70 -2.53 11.20
CA TYR A 112 -6.63 -1.84 11.94
C TYR A 112 -5.36 -2.69 12.12
N VAL A 113 -5.43 -3.99 11.88
CA VAL A 113 -4.29 -4.91 12.06
C VAL A 113 -3.85 -5.55 10.74
N TYR A 114 -4.76 -5.81 9.79
CA TYR A 114 -4.41 -6.41 8.50
C TYR A 114 -4.32 -5.35 7.38
N ASP A 115 -5.41 -4.63 7.11
CA ASP A 115 -5.52 -3.67 6.00
C ASP A 115 -4.56 -2.50 6.14
N VAL A 116 -4.22 -2.12 7.37
CA VAL A 116 -3.35 -0.98 7.68
C VAL A 116 -1.99 -1.07 6.96
N PHE A 117 -1.45 -2.28 6.76
CA PHE A 117 -0.19 -2.50 6.05
C PHE A 117 -0.27 -2.15 4.56
N PHE A 118 -1.47 -2.14 3.98
CA PHE A 118 -1.69 -1.76 2.58
C PHE A 118 -2.18 -0.31 2.48
N VAL A 119 -3.12 0.10 3.35
CA VAL A 119 -3.76 1.41 3.31
C VAL A 119 -2.83 2.55 3.72
N ARG A 120 -1.95 2.32 4.71
CA ARG A 120 -1.01 3.33 5.21
C ARG A 120 0.41 3.16 4.64
N GLY A 121 0.55 2.40 3.54
CA GLY A 121 1.81 2.16 2.87
C GLY A 121 2.12 3.11 1.73
N LEU A 122 3.26 2.88 1.07
CA LEU A 122 3.54 3.48 -0.24
C LEU A 122 2.66 2.78 -1.28
N VAL A 123 1.79 3.54 -1.94
CA VAL A 123 0.84 3.00 -2.92
C VAL A 123 1.59 2.37 -4.09
N THR A 124 2.72 2.95 -4.51
CA THR A 124 3.61 2.36 -5.53
C THR A 124 4.04 0.93 -5.19
N GLU A 125 4.48 0.70 -3.95
CA GLU A 125 4.93 -0.61 -3.46
C GLU A 125 3.76 -1.58 -3.30
N VAL A 126 2.63 -1.09 -2.76
CA VAL A 126 1.41 -1.88 -2.54
C VAL A 126 0.87 -2.42 -3.87
N LEU A 127 0.80 -1.60 -4.92
CA LEU A 127 0.29 -2.04 -6.23
C LEU A 127 1.18 -3.06 -6.92
N GLN A 128 2.50 -2.89 -6.81
CA GLN A 128 3.45 -3.86 -7.36
C GLN A 128 3.29 -5.24 -6.74
N ILE A 129 2.80 -5.32 -5.50
CA ILE A 129 2.45 -6.58 -4.85
C ILE A 129 1.06 -7.07 -5.23
N LEU A 130 0.02 -6.24 -5.09
CA LEU A 130 -1.37 -6.67 -5.24
C LEU A 130 -1.74 -7.07 -6.67
N VAL A 131 -1.30 -6.31 -7.68
CA VAL A 131 -1.77 -6.50 -9.06
C VAL A 131 -1.37 -7.86 -9.66
N PRO A 132 -0.16 -8.39 -9.43
CA PRO A 132 0.17 -9.77 -9.82
C PRO A 132 -0.77 -10.84 -9.25
N PHE A 133 -1.32 -10.65 -8.04
CA PHE A 133 -2.20 -11.64 -7.43
C PHE A 133 -3.58 -11.73 -8.07
N LEU A 134 -4.01 -10.73 -8.86
CA LEU A 134 -5.27 -10.79 -9.62
C LEU A 134 -5.31 -11.92 -10.67
N GLN A 135 -4.13 -12.39 -11.09
CA GLN A 135 -3.97 -13.44 -12.08
C GLN A 135 -3.32 -14.69 -11.49
N LEU A 136 -3.36 -14.84 -10.16
CA LEU A 136 -2.82 -16.02 -9.48
C LEU A 136 -3.55 -17.28 -9.99
N SER A 137 -2.78 -18.20 -10.57
CA SER A 137 -3.28 -19.51 -10.99
C SER A 137 -3.41 -20.46 -9.80
N SER A 138 -4.33 -21.41 -9.90
CA SER A 138 -4.50 -22.48 -8.90
C SER A 138 -3.17 -23.19 -8.61
N SER A 139 -2.83 -23.31 -7.33
CA SER A 139 -1.74 -24.14 -6.82
C SER A 139 -2.30 -25.01 -5.70
N ASP A 140 -1.84 -26.26 -5.61
CA ASP A 140 -2.33 -27.23 -4.64
C ASP A 140 -2.21 -26.68 -3.21
N GLY A 141 -3.32 -26.74 -2.47
CA GLY A 141 -3.40 -26.39 -1.04
C GLY A 141 -3.65 -24.90 -0.71
N LEU A 142 -3.71 -24.00 -1.70
CA LEU A 142 -4.02 -22.58 -1.48
C LEU A 142 -5.48 -22.29 -1.84
N ASP A 143 -6.21 -21.59 -0.96
CA ASP A 143 -7.50 -20.99 -1.32
C ASP A 143 -7.28 -19.77 -2.22
N VAL A 144 -7.04 -20.04 -3.50
CA VAL A 144 -6.77 -19.01 -4.51
C VAL A 144 -7.94 -18.02 -4.61
N ASN A 145 -9.17 -18.42 -4.33
CA ASN A 145 -10.32 -17.50 -4.34
C ASN A 145 -10.26 -16.51 -3.18
N ALA A 146 -9.86 -16.94 -1.98
CA ALA A 146 -9.62 -16.03 -0.86
C ALA A 146 -8.52 -15.02 -1.19
N VAL A 147 -7.41 -15.46 -1.78
CA VAL A 147 -6.31 -14.56 -2.19
C VAL A 147 -6.76 -13.55 -3.24
N LEU A 148 -7.43 -14.01 -4.28
CA LEU A 148 -7.93 -13.16 -5.38
C LEU A 148 -8.93 -12.12 -4.86
N SER A 149 -9.94 -12.57 -4.11
CA SER A 149 -11.00 -11.69 -3.61
C SER A 149 -10.45 -10.68 -2.60
N ASN A 150 -9.50 -11.08 -1.75
CA ASN A 150 -8.83 -10.16 -0.84
C ASN A 150 -7.93 -9.16 -1.59
N SER A 151 -7.25 -9.57 -2.65
CA SER A 151 -6.44 -8.67 -3.49
C SER A 151 -7.32 -7.65 -4.21
N GLU A 152 -8.46 -8.08 -4.77
CA GLU A 152 -9.48 -7.20 -5.37
C GLU A 152 -10.01 -6.18 -4.34
N ARG A 153 -10.35 -6.64 -3.13
CA ARG A 153 -10.81 -5.80 -2.03
C ARG A 153 -9.76 -4.77 -1.62
N LEU A 154 -8.51 -5.19 -1.43
CA LEU A 154 -7.41 -4.30 -1.04
C LEU A 154 -7.10 -3.26 -2.13
N LEU A 155 -7.21 -3.61 -3.42
CA LEU A 155 -7.04 -2.63 -4.49
C LEU A 155 -8.11 -1.55 -4.47
N VAL A 156 -9.38 -1.92 -4.26
CA VAL A 156 -10.45 -0.93 -4.11
C VAL A 156 -10.24 -0.08 -2.87
N LEU A 157 -9.91 -0.70 -1.74
CA LEU A 157 -9.64 0.02 -0.51
C LEU A 157 -8.49 1.03 -0.69
N CYS A 158 -7.35 0.59 -1.23
CA CYS A 158 -6.16 1.44 -1.35
C CYS A 158 -6.28 2.49 -2.46
N LEU A 159 -6.76 2.10 -3.65
CA LEU A 159 -6.83 3.02 -4.79
C LEU A 159 -8.08 3.87 -4.80
N LEU A 160 -9.23 3.30 -4.54
CA LEU A 160 -10.51 3.96 -4.80
C LEU A 160 -11.05 4.65 -3.55
N GLU A 161 -11.04 3.96 -2.41
CA GLU A 161 -11.61 4.46 -1.16
C GLU A 161 -10.64 5.36 -0.37
N ASN A 162 -9.33 5.20 -0.57
CA ASN A 162 -8.29 5.96 0.13
C ASN A 162 -7.52 6.91 -0.79
N ASN A 163 -8.12 7.38 -1.89
CA ASN A 163 -7.50 8.35 -2.80
C ASN A 163 -6.11 7.92 -3.33
N GLY A 164 -5.92 6.64 -3.62
CA GLY A 164 -4.59 6.11 -3.96
C GLY A 164 -4.01 6.70 -5.24
N ALA A 165 -4.82 7.09 -6.23
CA ALA A 165 -4.30 7.74 -7.45
C ALA A 165 -3.74 9.14 -7.15
N LEU A 166 -4.41 9.88 -6.26
CA LEU A 166 -3.93 11.16 -5.76
C LEU A 166 -2.64 10.98 -4.92
N GLN A 167 -2.60 9.96 -4.07
CA GLN A 167 -1.40 9.62 -3.30
C GLN A 167 -0.21 9.24 -4.20
N LEU A 168 -0.43 8.45 -5.26
CA LEU A 168 0.61 8.14 -6.25
C LEU A 168 1.19 9.40 -6.89
N ALA A 169 0.32 10.33 -7.30
CA ALA A 169 0.79 11.61 -7.84
C ALA A 169 1.65 12.37 -6.82
N ARG A 170 1.27 12.36 -5.54
CA ARG A 170 2.06 12.97 -4.45
C ARG A 170 3.39 12.24 -4.21
N GLU A 171 3.43 10.91 -4.30
CA GLU A 171 4.66 10.12 -4.17
C GLU A 171 5.68 10.51 -5.25
N PHE A 172 5.23 10.71 -6.49
CA PHE A 172 6.10 11.20 -7.57
C PHE A 172 6.41 12.70 -7.45
N GLY A 173 5.53 13.50 -6.85
CA GLY A 173 5.69 14.94 -6.66
C GLY A 173 6.60 15.35 -5.49
N GLY A 174 6.68 14.55 -4.42
CA GLY A 174 7.45 14.84 -3.20
C GLY A 174 8.98 14.75 -3.34
N SER A 175 9.51 14.87 -4.55
CA SER A 175 10.90 14.59 -4.94
C SER A 175 11.88 15.73 -4.61
N SER A 176 11.57 16.66 -3.70
CA SER A 176 12.53 17.71 -3.27
C SER A 176 13.77 17.14 -2.55
N LYS A 177 13.78 15.85 -2.19
CA LYS A 177 14.95 15.15 -1.59
C LYS A 177 15.79 14.32 -2.57
N LEU A 178 15.44 14.28 -3.85
CA LEU A 178 16.05 13.36 -4.80
C LEU A 178 17.13 14.06 -5.64
N LYS A 179 18.19 14.55 -4.99
CA LYS A 179 19.40 15.06 -5.68
C LYS A 179 20.12 14.00 -6.53
N SER A 180 19.66 12.74 -6.53
CA SER A 180 20.37 11.58 -7.11
C SER A 180 19.59 10.76 -8.15
N VAL A 181 18.35 11.10 -8.49
CA VAL A 181 17.57 10.33 -9.49
C VAL A 181 17.39 11.17 -10.73
N THR A 182 17.70 10.57 -11.88
CA THR A 182 17.60 11.22 -13.19
C THR A 182 16.14 11.33 -13.61
N ASP A 183 15.81 12.39 -14.36
CA ASP A 183 14.49 12.59 -14.98
C ASP A 183 14.00 11.36 -15.77
N VAL A 184 14.94 10.61 -16.37
CA VAL A 184 14.67 9.37 -17.10
C VAL A 184 14.10 8.28 -16.18
N GLN A 185 14.68 8.08 -15.00
CA GLN A 185 14.21 7.06 -14.06
C GLN A 185 12.80 7.38 -13.56
N ILE A 186 12.53 8.66 -13.24
CA ILE A 186 11.20 9.12 -12.82
C ILE A 186 10.16 8.82 -13.92
N LYS A 187 10.49 9.12 -15.19
CA LYS A 187 9.61 8.81 -16.33
C LYS A 187 9.34 7.31 -16.48
N MET A 188 10.36 6.47 -16.29
CA MET A 188 10.21 5.01 -16.33
C MET A 188 9.31 4.51 -15.21
N ASP A 189 9.54 4.97 -13.97
CA ASP A 189 8.75 4.56 -12.81
C ASP A 189 7.29 5.03 -12.94
N VAL A 190 7.07 6.27 -13.39
CA VAL A 190 5.75 6.81 -13.70
C VAL A 190 5.04 5.95 -14.75
N SER A 191 5.69 5.64 -15.86
CA SER A 191 5.10 4.84 -16.93
C SER A 191 4.76 3.43 -16.47
N MET A 192 5.64 2.81 -15.68
CA MET A 192 5.45 1.48 -15.11
C MET A 192 4.26 1.46 -14.14
N VAL A 193 4.18 2.39 -13.19
CA VAL A 193 3.08 2.44 -12.22
C VAL A 193 1.76 2.81 -12.92
N ALA A 194 1.78 3.74 -13.87
CA ALA A 194 0.60 4.08 -14.66
C ALA A 194 0.11 2.88 -15.48
N GLN A 195 1.01 2.06 -16.04
CA GLN A 195 0.66 0.80 -16.70
C GLN A 195 0.04 -0.20 -15.74
N ILE A 196 0.57 -0.32 -14.52
CA ILE A 196 0.03 -1.20 -13.47
C ILE A 196 -1.41 -0.78 -13.15
N VAL A 197 -1.63 0.49 -12.78
CA VAL A 197 -2.95 1.03 -12.45
C VAL A 197 -3.92 0.85 -13.61
N ALA A 198 -3.48 1.21 -14.81
CA ALA A 198 -4.27 1.04 -16.01
C ALA A 198 -4.66 -0.44 -16.21
N SER A 199 -3.77 -1.41 -15.97
CA SER A 199 -4.06 -2.84 -16.21
C SER A 199 -5.05 -3.49 -15.23
N ILE A 200 -5.42 -2.81 -14.13
CA ILE A 200 -6.23 -3.43 -13.06
C ILE A 200 -7.58 -3.95 -13.56
N PRO A 201 -8.42 -3.17 -14.28
CA PRO A 201 -9.70 -3.68 -14.77
C PRO A 201 -9.59 -4.87 -15.71
N ASP A 202 -8.52 -4.96 -16.49
CA ASP A 202 -8.28 -6.07 -17.44
C ASP A 202 -7.83 -7.34 -16.72
N LYS A 203 -7.19 -7.18 -15.56
CA LYS A 203 -6.70 -8.29 -14.72
C LYS A 203 -7.72 -8.75 -13.69
N ALA A 204 -8.68 -7.90 -13.35
CA ALA A 204 -9.78 -8.25 -12.46
C ALA A 204 -10.66 -9.35 -13.10
N ARG A 205 -11.20 -10.24 -12.27
CA ARG A 205 -12.03 -11.35 -12.77
C ARG A 205 -13.38 -10.83 -13.29
N MET A 206 -14.03 -11.59 -14.18
CA MET A 206 -15.36 -11.25 -14.71
C MET A 206 -16.44 -11.07 -13.62
N ASN A 207 -16.32 -11.79 -12.50
CA ASN A 207 -17.23 -11.68 -11.36
C ASN A 207 -16.59 -10.93 -10.16
N SER A 208 -15.60 -10.09 -10.42
CA SER A 208 -14.98 -9.25 -9.41
C SER A 208 -15.92 -8.12 -8.96
N MET A 209 -15.45 -7.32 -8.00
CA MET A 209 -16.21 -6.21 -7.46
C MET A 209 -16.55 -5.18 -8.54
N ALA A 210 -17.79 -4.67 -8.55
CA ALA A 210 -18.26 -3.73 -9.59
C ALA A 210 -17.38 -2.48 -9.74
N SER A 211 -16.74 -2.03 -8.65
CA SER A 211 -15.79 -0.91 -8.64
C SER A 211 -14.53 -1.14 -9.48
N LEU A 212 -14.20 -2.40 -9.78
CA LEU A 212 -13.08 -2.77 -10.65
C LEU A 212 -13.48 -2.91 -12.13
N SER A 213 -14.77 -2.78 -12.46
CA SER A 213 -15.18 -2.67 -13.86
C SER A 213 -14.53 -1.44 -14.49
N SER A 214 -14.07 -1.57 -15.75
CA SER A 214 -13.29 -0.53 -16.45
C SER A 214 -13.91 0.87 -16.35
N HIS A 215 -15.22 1.00 -16.62
CA HIS A 215 -15.90 2.29 -16.56
C HIS A 215 -15.94 2.89 -15.15
N VAL A 216 -16.32 2.11 -14.13
CA VAL A 216 -16.43 2.61 -12.75
C VAL A 216 -15.04 2.94 -12.20
N PHE A 217 -14.07 2.07 -12.44
CA PHE A 217 -12.69 2.23 -12.00
C PHE A 217 -12.08 3.51 -12.56
N PHE A 218 -12.08 3.69 -13.89
CA PHE A 218 -11.46 4.87 -14.50
C PHE A 218 -12.19 6.16 -14.15
N LYS A 219 -13.51 6.14 -13.99
CA LYS A 219 -14.26 7.30 -13.50
C LYS A 219 -13.74 7.78 -12.14
N GLN A 220 -13.52 6.86 -11.20
CA GLN A 220 -13.02 7.21 -9.86
C GLN A 220 -11.55 7.67 -9.90
N ILE A 221 -10.70 7.01 -10.69
CA ILE A 221 -9.31 7.45 -10.89
C ILE A 221 -9.25 8.87 -11.44
N VAL A 222 -10.06 9.19 -12.45
CA VAL A 222 -10.12 10.54 -13.03
C VAL A 222 -10.54 11.58 -12.00
N VAL A 223 -11.58 11.29 -11.19
CA VAL A 223 -12.02 12.20 -10.12
C VAL A 223 -10.89 12.51 -9.14
N GLN A 224 -10.12 11.50 -8.72
CA GLN A 224 -9.00 11.69 -7.81
C GLN A 224 -7.83 12.47 -8.43
N LEU A 225 -7.56 12.29 -9.73
CA LEU A 225 -6.51 13.03 -10.42
C LEU A 225 -6.91 14.49 -10.66
N LEU A 226 -8.19 14.76 -10.89
CA LEU A 226 -8.71 16.12 -11.04
C LEU A 226 -8.67 16.90 -9.71
N SER A 227 -8.92 16.24 -8.57
CA SER A 227 -8.82 16.91 -7.26
C SER A 227 -7.40 17.44 -6.97
N LEU A 228 -6.36 16.82 -7.56
CA LEU A 228 -4.99 17.36 -7.48
C LEU A 228 -4.85 18.70 -8.19
N ALA A 229 -5.56 18.90 -9.30
CA ALA A 229 -5.52 20.16 -10.04
C ALA A 229 -6.18 21.29 -9.21
N GLU A 230 -7.31 20.99 -8.56
CA GLU A 230 -8.01 21.91 -7.65
C GLU A 230 -7.15 22.27 -6.43
N GLU A 231 -6.46 21.30 -5.82
CA GLU A 231 -5.51 21.54 -4.73
C GLU A 231 -4.37 22.49 -5.15
N ARG A 232 -3.82 22.30 -6.36
CA ARG A 232 -2.73 23.12 -6.89
C ARG A 232 -3.17 24.54 -7.21
N GLU A 233 -4.38 24.72 -7.77
CA GLU A 233 -4.96 26.03 -8.04
C GLU A 233 -5.13 26.84 -6.75
N THR A 234 -5.57 26.20 -5.67
CA THR A 234 -5.70 26.82 -4.35
C THR A 234 -4.34 27.27 -3.79
N ILE A 235 -3.31 26.43 -3.87
CA ILE A 235 -1.95 26.74 -3.40
C ILE A 235 -1.32 27.91 -4.20
N LEU A 236 -1.60 27.96 -5.51
CA LEU A 236 -1.14 29.03 -6.40
C LEU A 236 -1.75 30.40 -6.05
N LEU A 237 -3.01 30.42 -5.66
CA LEU A 237 -3.72 31.64 -5.23
C LEU A 237 -3.15 32.19 -3.90
N ASP A 238 -2.57 31.32 -3.07
CA ASP A 238 -1.98 31.67 -1.76
C ASP A 238 -0.52 32.18 -1.84
N ASN A 239 0.04 32.38 -3.04
CA ASN A 239 1.39 32.92 -3.28
C ASN A 239 2.54 32.17 -2.56
N VAL A 240 2.40 30.86 -2.37
CA VAL A 240 3.51 30.03 -1.87
C VAL A 240 4.47 29.77 -3.04
N ASP A 241 5.75 30.12 -2.87
CA ASP A 241 6.81 29.95 -3.88
C ASP A 241 6.76 28.55 -4.52
N MET A 242 6.35 28.52 -5.78
CA MET A 242 6.18 27.32 -6.61
C MET A 242 7.50 26.70 -7.08
N ASP A 243 8.63 27.36 -6.81
CA ASP A 243 9.94 27.08 -7.44
C ASP A 243 10.54 25.71 -7.01
N GLU A 244 10.01 25.07 -5.96
CA GLU A 244 10.33 23.68 -5.61
C GLU A 244 9.30 22.63 -6.10
N MET A 245 8.06 23.05 -6.41
CA MET A 245 6.95 22.15 -6.79
C MET A 245 6.96 21.78 -8.29
N ASP A 246 7.78 22.47 -9.08
CA ASP A 246 7.89 22.31 -10.54
C ASP A 246 8.83 21.16 -10.98
N LYS A 247 9.27 20.30 -10.04
CA LYS A 247 9.95 19.02 -10.35
C LYS A 247 8.94 17.90 -10.61
N ASN A 248 8.13 18.17 -11.63
CA ASN A 248 7.10 17.48 -12.42
C ASN A 248 6.78 15.97 -12.32
N GLY A 249 7.20 15.20 -11.33
CA GLY A 249 6.79 13.78 -11.21
C GLY A 249 5.27 13.59 -11.09
N ALA A 250 4.58 14.46 -10.34
CA ALA A 250 3.13 14.40 -10.16
C ALA A 250 2.36 14.68 -11.47
N LEU A 251 2.70 15.75 -12.20
CA LEU A 251 2.05 16.09 -13.46
C LEU A 251 2.39 15.08 -14.56
N LEU A 252 3.62 14.54 -14.57
CA LEU A 252 3.99 13.42 -15.45
C LEU A 252 3.10 12.21 -15.19
N PHE A 253 2.87 11.85 -13.92
CA PHE A 253 1.98 10.75 -13.57
C PHE A 253 0.54 11.00 -14.01
N VAL A 254 -0.01 12.18 -13.72
CA VAL A 254 -1.36 12.57 -14.16
C VAL A 254 -1.49 12.49 -15.69
N GLY A 255 -0.55 13.07 -16.42
CA GLY A 255 -0.55 13.07 -17.89
C GLY A 255 -0.45 11.67 -18.48
N GLU A 256 0.43 10.83 -17.93
CA GLU A 256 0.57 9.43 -18.37
C GLU A 256 -0.69 8.61 -18.09
N MET A 257 -1.34 8.83 -16.94
CA MET A 257 -2.62 8.20 -16.61
C MET A 257 -3.72 8.60 -17.60
N PHE A 258 -3.90 9.89 -17.88
CA PHE A 258 -4.88 10.34 -18.86
C PHE A 258 -4.59 9.78 -20.26
N SER A 259 -3.33 9.80 -20.69
CA SER A 259 -2.90 9.24 -21.98
C SER A 259 -3.31 7.77 -22.11
N ARG A 260 -3.13 6.97 -21.06
CA ARG A 260 -3.50 5.54 -21.04
C ARG A 260 -5.01 5.33 -21.04
N ILE A 261 -5.75 6.11 -20.25
CA ILE A 261 -7.22 6.03 -20.19
C ILE A 261 -7.82 6.38 -21.55
N CYS A 262 -7.36 7.47 -22.18
CA CYS A 262 -7.84 7.92 -23.49
C CYS A 262 -7.56 6.88 -24.59
N ARG A 263 -6.35 6.29 -24.64
CA ARG A 263 -6.03 5.24 -25.64
C ARG A 263 -6.97 4.03 -25.54
N ARG A 264 -7.42 3.68 -24.33
CA ARG A 264 -8.39 2.60 -24.14
C ARG A 264 -9.79 2.96 -24.61
N GLY A 265 -10.22 4.20 -24.39
CA GLY A 265 -11.49 4.69 -24.94
C GLY A 265 -11.52 4.72 -26.47
N SER A 266 -10.39 5.03 -27.11
CA SER A 266 -10.28 5.09 -28.58
C SER A 266 -10.23 3.72 -29.28
N ALA A 267 -9.87 2.64 -28.59
CA ALA A 267 -9.84 1.28 -29.15
C ALA A 267 -11.20 0.55 -29.07
N GLY A 268 -12.23 1.21 -28.53
CA GLY A 268 -13.56 0.64 -28.28
C GLY A 268 -14.66 1.08 -29.25
N ASN A 269 -14.32 1.51 -30.46
CA ASN A 269 -15.26 1.78 -31.56
C ASN A 269 -15.04 0.79 -32.71
#